data_AF-A0A817GC20-F1
#
_entry.id   AF-A0A817GC20-F1
#
_cell.length_a   1.000
_cell.length_b   1.000
_cell.length_c   1.000
_cell.angle_alpha   90.00
_cell.angle_beta   90.00
_cell.angle_gamma   90.00
#
_symmetry.space_group_name_H-M   'P 1'
#
loop_
_entity.id
_entity.type
_entity.pdbx_description
1 polymer ?
#
loop_
_entity_poly.entity_id
_entity_poly.type
_entity_poly.pdbx_seq_one_letter_code
_entity_poly.pdbx_strand_id
1 'polypeptide(L)'
;MLTGWNYPLAIQRYSSSIRPPTPPYSAGAVTQTFDTMIDFRRQQARRTVLIHLGRSHSESELYKLCSRVGPITNMTLYTANKKECALLEFSTEQSVKHLLKITSHFTNENRLPCASRNLYFASQYTGARLKYPPVGREVQQLDDSIIDKSLNDIRNVSDQIRYFWQKTKLTELDTRLRFFVASLVEEALRSIFVDTVCLPFGSSVTTFGKSRCDLDMLLSFEDFRDKNIKFDGKLQQLRFLTKRSYLNDRFQAQAYLKILADTLKHFMAECTNVQIILPARVPIVRFQHRLSDLQCDVSMSEFKSSYYMSKLLWGLSSIDSRVAPLVFVIRRWAREASITQSTPGPWFSNFQMTLLVLFYLQSIRILPKLNYINEQSVTTPSSSPSQDATSTNGNYIVDKRKIN
;
A
#
# COMPACT_ATOMS: atom_id res chain seq x y z
N MET A 1 -43.98 16.92 -35.52
CA MET A 1 -43.14 18.11 -35.23
C MET A 1 -42.47 17.83 -33.89
N LEU A 2 -41.20 17.44 -33.77
CA LEU A 2 -39.98 18.02 -34.33
C LEU A 2 -39.09 16.91 -34.91
N THR A 3 -38.83 17.02 -36.21
CA THR A 3 -37.78 16.32 -36.95
C THR A 3 -36.49 17.11 -36.87
N GLY A 4 -35.35 16.42 -36.80
CA GLY A 4 -34.08 16.96 -37.30
C GLY A 4 -32.95 17.09 -36.28
N TRP A 5 -32.25 15.99 -36.01
CA TRP A 5 -30.80 16.01 -35.75
C TRP A 5 -30.16 14.91 -36.59
N ASN A 6 -29.89 15.26 -37.84
CA ASN A 6 -29.04 14.48 -38.73
C ASN A 6 -27.60 14.53 -38.20
N TYR A 7 -27.03 13.37 -37.91
CA TYR A 7 -25.60 13.19 -37.72
C TYR A 7 -24.87 13.35 -39.06
N PRO A 8 -23.92 14.27 -39.22
CA PRO A 8 -22.92 14.16 -40.26
C PRO A 8 -21.81 13.22 -39.79
N LEU A 9 -21.68 12.10 -40.48
CA LEU A 9 -20.51 11.23 -40.49
C LEU A 9 -19.24 12.06 -40.76
N ALA A 10 -18.47 12.33 -39.71
CA ALA A 10 -17.11 12.88 -39.80
C ALA A 10 -16.20 12.23 -38.75
N ILE A 11 -16.15 10.89 -38.75
CA ILE A 11 -15.04 10.12 -38.14
C ILE A 11 -14.42 9.28 -39.26
N GLN A 12 -13.87 9.96 -40.25
CA GLN A 12 -12.90 9.41 -41.18
C GLN A 12 -11.92 10.53 -41.50
N ARG A 13 -10.64 10.31 -41.19
CA ARG A 13 -9.44 11.16 -41.35
C ARG A 13 -8.85 11.71 -40.05
N TYR A 14 -8.38 10.81 -39.20
CA TYR A 14 -7.16 11.01 -38.39
C TYR A 14 -6.47 9.66 -38.16
N SER A 15 -6.36 8.84 -39.21
CA SER A 15 -5.56 7.61 -39.22
C SER A 15 -4.43 7.73 -40.24
N SER A 16 -3.42 8.53 -39.91
CA SER A 16 -2.07 8.42 -40.47
C SER A 16 -1.20 9.49 -39.82
N SER A 17 -0.02 9.09 -39.34
CA SER A 17 1.11 9.94 -38.93
C SER A 17 1.28 10.41 -37.48
N ILE A 18 0.88 9.62 -36.47
CA ILE A 18 1.51 9.71 -35.14
C ILE A 18 1.99 8.32 -34.72
N ARG A 19 3.24 7.99 -35.08
CA ARG A 19 3.95 6.89 -34.39
C ARG A 19 4.14 7.34 -32.94
N PRO A 20 3.72 6.54 -31.94
CA PRO A 20 4.09 6.84 -30.57
C PRO A 20 5.63 6.82 -30.46
N PRO A 21 6.26 7.78 -29.76
CA PRO A 21 7.70 7.74 -29.54
C PRO A 21 8.04 6.41 -28.86
N THR A 22 8.91 5.64 -29.50
CA THR A 22 9.54 4.46 -28.89
C THR A 22 10.29 4.94 -27.65
N PRO A 23 9.96 4.46 -26.44
CA PRO A 23 10.76 4.78 -25.27
C PRO A 23 12.17 4.22 -25.48
N PRO A 24 13.23 4.95 -25.09
CA PRO A 24 14.57 4.39 -25.08
C PRO A 24 14.59 3.24 -24.08
N TYR A 25 14.56 2.01 -24.58
CA TYR A 25 14.83 0.82 -23.77
C TYR A 25 16.31 0.85 -23.40
N SER A 26 16.63 1.38 -22.22
CA SER A 26 17.90 1.10 -21.55
C SER A 26 17.90 -0.36 -21.13
N ALA A 27 18.68 -1.18 -21.82
CA ALA A 27 18.94 -2.57 -21.43
C ALA A 27 19.56 -2.59 -20.02
N GLY A 28 18.84 -3.15 -19.03
CA GLY A 28 19.35 -3.36 -17.68
C GLY A 28 18.40 -3.08 -16.51
N ALA A 29 17.24 -2.45 -16.72
CA ALA A 29 16.28 -2.24 -15.64
C ALA A 29 15.47 -3.52 -15.37
N VAL A 30 15.64 -4.12 -14.18
CA VAL A 30 14.77 -5.20 -13.69
C VAL A 30 13.33 -4.67 -13.67
N THR A 31 12.44 -5.24 -14.47
CA THR A 31 11.03 -4.85 -14.51
C THR A 31 10.38 -5.18 -13.17
N GLN A 32 10.10 -4.17 -12.35
CA GLN A 32 9.42 -4.33 -11.07
C GLN A 32 8.02 -4.94 -11.30
N THR A 33 7.71 -6.04 -10.62
CA THR A 33 6.37 -6.65 -10.59
C THR A 33 5.60 -6.20 -9.35
N PHE A 34 4.28 -6.39 -9.33
CA PHE A 34 3.48 -6.11 -8.13
C PHE A 34 3.98 -6.90 -6.91
N ASP A 35 4.24 -8.20 -7.06
CA ASP A 35 4.66 -9.05 -5.95
C ASP A 35 6.04 -8.64 -5.42
N THR A 36 6.99 -8.34 -6.32
CA THR A 36 8.33 -7.85 -5.91
C THR A 36 8.26 -6.47 -5.26
N MET A 37 7.33 -5.60 -5.69
CA MET A 37 7.06 -4.32 -5.02
C MET A 37 6.52 -4.55 -3.60
N ILE A 38 5.53 -5.42 -3.43
CA ILE A 38 4.97 -5.77 -2.11
C ILE A 38 6.07 -6.32 -1.20
N ASP A 39 6.86 -7.27 -1.67
CA ASP A 39 7.91 -7.91 -0.86
C ASP A 39 9.03 -6.92 -0.51
N PHE A 40 9.44 -6.07 -1.44
CA PHE A 40 10.38 -4.99 -1.17
C PHE A 40 9.87 -4.06 -0.05
N ARG A 41 8.62 -3.60 -0.15
CA ARG A 41 8.02 -2.69 0.83
C ARG A 41 7.82 -3.34 2.20
N ARG A 42 7.51 -4.63 2.25
CA ARG A 42 7.44 -5.40 3.50
C ARG A 42 8.80 -5.53 4.16
N GLN A 43 9.84 -5.90 3.40
CA GLN A 43 11.21 -5.99 3.92
C GLN A 43 11.70 -4.63 4.42
N GLN A 44 11.42 -3.56 3.67
CA GLN A 44 11.68 -2.19 4.08
C GLN A 44 10.99 -1.86 5.41
N ALA A 45 9.71 -2.19 5.56
CA ALA A 45 8.97 -1.96 6.80
C ALA A 45 9.55 -2.71 8.01
N ARG A 46 9.98 -3.97 7.83
CA ARG A 46 10.55 -4.81 8.91
C ARG A 46 11.84 -4.24 9.50
N ARG A 47 12.64 -3.55 8.69
CA ARG A 47 13.87 -2.87 9.12
C ARG A 47 13.69 -1.38 9.44
N THR A 48 12.44 -0.94 9.59
CA THR A 48 12.08 0.45 9.92
C THR A 48 11.55 0.53 11.35
N VAL A 49 11.81 1.65 12.02
CA VAL A 49 11.21 2.04 13.30
C VAL A 49 10.55 3.41 13.18
N LEU A 50 9.51 3.64 13.98
CA LEU A 50 8.82 4.92 14.06
C LEU A 50 9.04 5.55 15.43
N ILE A 51 9.54 6.78 15.43
CA ILE A 51 10.02 7.42 16.65
C ILE A 51 9.23 8.72 16.86
N HIS A 52 8.47 8.80 17.95
CA HIS A 52 7.86 10.03 18.42
C HIS A 52 8.91 10.91 19.09
N LEU A 53 9.08 12.13 18.58
CA LEU A 53 10.06 13.08 19.06
C LEU A 53 9.46 13.99 20.15
N GLY A 54 10.09 14.00 21.32
CA GLY A 54 9.73 14.87 22.44
C GLY A 54 9.96 16.36 22.14
N ARG A 55 9.46 17.24 23.01
CA ARG A 55 9.53 18.70 22.82
C ARG A 55 10.96 19.22 22.65
N SER A 56 11.89 18.70 23.43
CA SER A 56 13.33 18.97 23.32
C SER A 56 13.97 17.76 22.65
N HIS A 57 14.09 17.77 21.32
CA HIS A 57 14.77 16.71 20.58
C HIS A 57 15.89 17.29 19.70
N SER A 58 16.93 16.50 19.50
CA SER A 58 17.99 16.75 18.54
C SER A 58 17.98 15.64 17.50
N GLU A 59 17.56 15.97 16.28
CA GLU A 59 17.56 15.04 15.14
C GLU A 59 18.95 14.45 14.89
N SER A 60 19.99 15.28 15.07
CA SER A 60 21.39 14.90 14.93
C SER A 60 21.84 13.87 15.98
N GLU A 61 21.34 14.03 17.21
CA GLU A 61 21.63 13.11 18.30
C GLU A 61 20.88 11.79 18.10
N LEU A 62 19.61 11.85 17.70
CA LEU A 62 18.84 10.67 17.33
C LEU A 62 19.55 9.85 16.25
N TYR A 63 19.97 10.51 15.16
CA TYR A 63 20.69 9.86 14.08
C TYR A 63 21.99 9.20 14.59
N LYS A 64 22.76 9.90 15.42
CA LYS A 64 24.01 9.37 16.01
C LYS A 64 23.75 8.18 16.93
N LEU A 65 22.71 8.25 17.76
CA LEU A 65 22.32 7.17 18.67
C LEU A 65 21.93 5.92 17.89
N CYS A 66 21.05 6.05 16.92
CA CYS A 66 20.63 4.93 16.08
C CYS A 66 21.78 4.38 15.24
N SER A 67 22.68 5.23 14.74
CA SER A 67 23.87 4.81 13.97
C SER A 67 24.83 3.91 14.75
N ARG A 68 24.83 3.99 16.09
CA ARG A 68 25.60 3.07 16.96
C ARG A 68 25.03 1.65 16.96
N VAL A 69 23.74 1.50 16.66
CA VAL A 69 23.05 0.20 16.62
C VAL A 69 23.22 -0.48 15.25
N GLY A 70 23.26 0.31 14.18
CA GLY A 70 23.59 -0.17 12.84
C GLY A 70 23.45 0.89 11.76
N PRO A 71 23.85 0.57 10.51
CA PRO A 71 23.80 1.50 9.39
C PRO A 71 22.36 1.96 9.10
N ILE A 72 22.18 3.26 8.93
CA ILE A 72 20.90 3.89 8.60
C ILE A 72 20.84 4.13 7.10
N THR A 73 19.82 3.60 6.45
CA THR A 73 19.56 3.79 5.01
C THR A 73 18.81 5.09 4.75
N ASN A 74 17.82 5.40 5.60
CA ASN A 74 16.97 6.57 5.41
C ASN A 74 16.39 7.03 6.75
N MET A 75 16.27 8.34 6.94
CA MET A 75 15.48 8.94 8.01
C MET A 75 14.59 10.01 7.38
N THR A 76 13.30 9.99 7.69
CA THR A 76 12.32 10.96 7.19
C THR A 76 11.57 11.57 8.37
N LEU A 77 11.57 12.90 8.44
CA LEU A 77 10.87 13.66 9.48
C LEU A 77 9.55 14.19 8.96
N TYR A 78 8.53 14.10 9.80
CA TYR A 78 7.19 14.56 9.47
C TYR A 78 6.38 14.89 10.73
N THR A 79 5.32 15.65 10.55
CA THR A 79 4.38 16.00 11.61
C THR A 79 3.05 15.27 11.39
N ALA A 80 2.59 14.52 12.40
CA ALA A 80 1.30 13.84 12.41
C ALA A 80 0.58 14.12 13.72
N ASN A 81 -0.70 14.52 13.66
CA ASN A 81 -1.49 14.84 14.86
C ASN A 81 -0.80 15.78 15.86
N LYS A 82 -0.14 16.84 15.36
CA LYS A 82 0.65 17.81 16.14
C LYS A 82 1.86 17.21 16.88
N LYS A 83 2.29 16.00 16.51
CA LYS A 83 3.49 15.33 17.03
C LYS A 83 4.56 15.28 15.94
N GLU A 84 5.78 15.62 16.32
CA GLU A 84 6.96 15.44 15.48
C GLU A 84 7.39 13.97 15.51
N CYS A 85 7.61 13.38 14.33
CA CYS A 85 7.91 11.97 14.16
C CYS A 85 9.11 11.77 13.23
N ALA A 86 9.88 10.72 13.48
CA ALA A 86 10.92 10.24 12.58
C ALA A 86 10.62 8.79 12.14
N LEU A 87 10.54 8.57 10.82
CA LEU A 87 10.53 7.25 10.22
C LEU A 87 11.96 6.87 9.84
N LEU A 88 12.58 5.97 10.60
CA LEU A 88 13.99 5.60 10.47
C LEU A 88 14.13 4.18 9.96
N GLU A 89 14.81 4.01 8.83
CA GLU A 89 15.09 2.74 8.19
C GLU A 89 16.55 2.36 8.37
N PHE A 90 16.80 1.22 9.00
CA PHE A 90 18.11 0.58 9.04
C PHE A 90 18.38 -0.20 7.75
N SER A 91 19.64 -0.53 7.48
CA SER A 91 20.00 -1.38 6.35
C SER A 91 19.59 -2.85 6.57
N THR A 92 19.47 -3.30 7.82
CA THR A 92 19.14 -4.70 8.17
C THR A 92 18.05 -4.80 9.24
N GLU A 93 17.31 -5.91 9.23
CA GLU A 93 16.31 -6.23 10.25
C GLU A 93 16.97 -6.55 11.61
N GLN A 94 18.20 -7.07 11.59
CA GLN A 94 18.97 -7.38 12.80
C GLN A 94 19.27 -6.11 13.63
N SER A 95 19.51 -4.96 12.99
CA SER A 95 19.68 -3.69 13.70
C SER A 95 18.42 -3.28 14.46
N VAL A 96 17.23 -3.51 13.89
CA VAL A 96 15.96 -3.28 14.60
C VAL A 96 15.82 -4.23 15.79
N LYS A 97 16.08 -5.53 15.60
CA LYS A 97 16.03 -6.51 16.71
C LYS A 97 16.99 -6.15 17.84
N HIS A 98 18.21 -5.73 17.50
CA HIS A 98 19.19 -5.27 18.48
C HIS A 98 18.71 -4.01 19.20
N LEU A 99 18.21 -3.00 18.46
CA LEU A 99 17.66 -1.77 19.03
C LEU A 99 16.57 -2.07 20.05
N LEU A 100 15.59 -2.90 19.69
CA LEU A 100 14.48 -3.25 20.58
C LEU A 100 14.94 -3.98 21.84
N LYS A 101 15.97 -4.84 21.75
CA LYS A 101 16.53 -5.56 22.89
C LYS A 101 17.19 -4.64 23.92
N ILE A 102 17.81 -3.55 23.48
CA ILE A 102 18.54 -2.61 24.34
C ILE A 102 17.71 -1.38 24.71
N THR A 103 16.48 -1.25 24.20
CA THR A 103 15.58 -0.14 24.51
C THR A 103 14.85 -0.42 25.82
N SER A 104 14.92 0.52 26.77
CA SER A 104 14.25 0.41 28.06
C SER A 104 12.75 0.73 27.96
N HIS A 105 11.94 0.08 28.80
CA HIS A 105 10.56 0.50 29.05
C HIS A 105 10.52 1.78 29.90
N PHE A 106 9.39 2.50 29.84
CA PHE A 106 9.11 3.60 30.76
C PHE A 106 8.95 3.05 32.18
N THR A 107 9.67 3.61 33.15
CA THR A 107 9.66 3.12 34.53
C THR A 107 8.53 3.71 35.39
N ASN A 108 7.94 4.85 35.00
CA ASN A 108 7.16 5.71 35.92
C ASN A 108 5.69 5.93 35.53
N GLU A 109 5.12 5.18 34.58
CA GLU A 109 3.87 5.62 33.92
C GLU A 109 2.73 4.59 33.86
N ASN A 110 2.68 3.56 34.72
CA ASN A 110 1.67 2.49 34.66
C ASN A 110 1.47 1.94 33.22
N ARG A 111 2.56 1.94 32.42
CA ARG A 111 2.54 1.51 31.03
C ARG A 111 2.83 0.02 30.96
N LEU A 112 2.16 -0.66 30.04
CA LEU A 112 2.41 -2.06 29.77
C LEU A 112 3.81 -2.23 29.17
N PRO A 113 4.58 -3.25 29.59
CA PRO A 113 5.91 -3.52 29.08
C PRO A 113 5.87 -4.21 27.71
N CYS A 114 5.14 -3.63 26.75
CA CYS A 114 5.08 -4.13 25.38
C CYS A 114 6.19 -3.50 24.55
N ALA A 115 7.14 -4.32 24.08
CA ALA A 115 8.17 -3.88 23.14
C ALA A 115 7.57 -3.79 21.74
N SER A 116 7.77 -2.67 21.05
CA SER A 116 7.32 -2.48 19.67
C SER A 116 8.26 -1.53 18.92
N ARG A 117 8.13 -1.50 17.60
CA ARG A 117 8.88 -0.55 16.74
C ARG A 117 8.36 0.89 16.80
N ASN A 118 7.35 1.17 17.62
CA ASN A 118 6.93 2.52 18.00
C ASN A 118 7.72 2.96 19.24
N LEU A 119 8.67 3.86 19.03
CA LEU A 119 9.60 4.34 20.06
C LEU A 119 9.34 5.80 20.41
N TYR A 120 9.91 6.24 21.52
CA TYR A 120 9.91 7.63 21.94
C TYR A 120 11.35 8.10 22.12
N PHE A 121 11.65 9.30 21.65
CA PHE A 121 12.95 9.93 21.84
C PHE A 121 12.77 11.35 22.36
N ALA A 122 13.32 11.62 23.54
CA ALA A 122 13.53 12.97 24.02
C ALA A 122 15.03 13.15 24.29
N SER A 123 15.58 14.27 23.83
CA SER A 123 16.96 14.61 24.10
C SER A 123 17.07 15.24 25.49
N GLN A 124 18.12 14.88 26.22
CA GLN A 124 18.55 15.57 27.43
C GLN A 124 19.60 16.66 27.12
N TYR A 125 20.04 16.76 25.87
CA TYR A 125 21.19 17.54 25.44
C TYR A 125 20.77 18.81 24.70
N THR A 126 21.16 19.98 25.23
CA THR A 126 20.91 21.31 24.65
C THR A 126 22.10 21.87 23.86
N GLY A 127 23.13 21.06 23.59
CA GLY A 127 24.34 21.51 22.90
C GLY A 127 24.20 21.68 21.38
N ALA A 128 25.30 22.05 20.74
CA ALA A 128 25.33 22.45 19.33
C ALA A 128 24.81 21.37 18.37
N ARG A 129 24.11 21.80 17.31
CA ARG A 129 23.67 20.93 16.21
C ARG A 129 24.88 20.23 15.59
N LEU A 130 24.91 18.89 15.67
CA LEU A 130 25.95 18.10 15.02
C LEU A 130 25.66 18.02 13.51
N LYS A 131 26.70 17.87 12.69
CA LYS A 131 26.53 17.58 11.26
C LYS A 131 26.09 16.12 11.08
N TYR A 132 25.01 15.89 10.35
CA TYR A 132 24.50 14.58 9.94
C TYR A 132 24.01 14.68 8.49
N PRO A 133 23.82 13.55 7.78
CA PRO A 133 23.34 13.57 6.40
C PRO A 133 22.02 14.34 6.28
N PRO A 134 21.76 15.02 5.15
CA PRO A 134 20.49 15.71 4.96
C PRO A 134 19.34 14.73 5.13
N VAL A 135 18.44 15.06 6.05
CA VAL A 135 17.24 14.28 6.34
C VAL A 135 16.11 14.79 5.48
N GLY A 136 15.40 13.87 4.84
CA GLY A 136 14.17 14.22 4.14
C GLY A 136 13.16 14.73 5.15
N ARG A 137 12.76 16.00 5.06
CA ARG A 137 11.63 16.53 5.83
C ARG A 137 10.45 16.64 4.88
N GLU A 138 9.41 15.89 5.17
CA GLU A 138 8.18 15.97 4.39
C GLU A 138 7.24 16.97 5.04
N VAL A 139 6.86 17.98 4.26
CA VAL A 139 5.96 19.04 4.71
C VAL A 139 4.51 18.53 4.67
N GLN A 140 3.73 18.99 5.63
CA GLN A 140 2.29 18.74 5.69
C GLN A 140 1.62 19.03 4.34
N GLN A 141 0.74 18.13 3.92
CA GLN A 141 0.10 18.22 2.62
C GLN A 141 -0.74 19.47 2.45
N LEU A 142 -0.71 20.00 1.22
CA LEU A 142 -1.49 21.15 0.82
C LEU A 142 -2.98 20.86 0.96
N ASP A 143 -3.70 21.82 1.53
CA ASP A 143 -5.15 21.80 1.57
C ASP A 143 -5.74 21.86 0.14
N ASP A 144 -6.91 21.24 -0.06
CA ASP A 144 -7.61 21.22 -1.35
C ASP A 144 -7.82 22.68 -1.85
N SER A 145 -8.03 23.64 -0.93
CA SER A 145 -8.15 25.08 -1.24
C SER A 145 -6.92 25.73 -1.89
N ILE A 146 -5.71 25.31 -1.49
CA ILE A 146 -4.45 25.82 -2.06
C ILE A 146 -4.21 25.21 -3.43
N ILE A 147 -4.55 23.92 -3.57
CA ILE A 147 -4.49 23.21 -4.84
C ILE A 147 -5.40 23.91 -5.85
N ASP A 148 -6.62 24.30 -5.45
CA ASP A 148 -7.60 24.94 -6.32
C ASP A 148 -7.17 26.31 -6.83
N LYS A 149 -6.57 27.12 -5.96
CA LYS A 149 -5.96 28.39 -6.39
C LYS A 149 -4.88 28.16 -7.44
N SER A 150 -3.99 27.20 -7.20
CA SER A 150 -2.90 26.89 -8.13
C SER A 150 -3.41 26.34 -9.47
N LEU A 151 -4.55 25.63 -9.47
CA LEU A 151 -5.14 25.08 -10.69
C LEU A 151 -5.65 26.18 -11.64
N ASN A 152 -6.09 27.32 -11.12
CA ASN A 152 -6.57 28.45 -11.93
C ASN A 152 -5.46 29.12 -12.73
N ASP A 153 -4.22 29.06 -12.26
CA ASP A 153 -3.06 29.66 -12.93
C ASP A 153 -2.53 28.79 -14.09
N ILE A 154 -2.98 27.53 -14.18
CA ILE A 154 -2.54 26.58 -15.19
C ILE A 154 -3.43 26.67 -16.42
N ARG A 155 -2.81 26.98 -17.57
CA ARG A 155 -3.52 27.33 -18.81
C ARG A 155 -4.28 26.18 -19.50
N ASN A 156 -3.83 24.95 -19.35
CA ASN A 156 -4.42 23.81 -20.07
C ASN A 156 -4.87 22.70 -19.14
N VAL A 157 -5.95 22.03 -19.55
CA VAL A 157 -6.62 20.99 -18.75
C VAL A 157 -5.70 19.79 -18.50
N SER A 158 -4.82 19.45 -19.43
CA SER A 158 -3.90 18.32 -19.26
C SER A 158 -2.93 18.56 -18.11
N ASP A 159 -2.37 19.75 -18.00
CA ASP A 159 -1.44 20.13 -16.95
C ASP A 159 -2.17 20.37 -15.63
N GLN A 160 -3.41 20.87 -15.65
CA GLN A 160 -4.27 20.90 -14.46
C GLN A 160 -4.48 19.50 -13.89
N ILE A 161 -4.83 18.52 -14.73
CA ILE A 161 -5.04 17.13 -14.31
C ILE A 161 -3.75 16.53 -13.75
N ARG A 162 -2.61 16.73 -14.43
CA ARG A 162 -1.31 16.23 -13.97
C ARG A 162 -0.90 16.87 -12.66
N TYR A 163 -1.06 18.19 -12.53
CA TYR A 163 -0.75 18.92 -11.31
C TYR A 163 -1.61 18.43 -10.14
N PHE A 164 -2.93 18.33 -10.34
CA PHE A 164 -3.84 17.79 -9.33
C PHE A 164 -3.42 16.40 -8.88
N TRP A 165 -3.16 15.49 -9.82
CA TRP A 165 -2.70 14.14 -9.51
C TRP A 165 -1.37 14.13 -8.74
N GLN A 166 -0.37 14.90 -9.18
CA GLN A 166 0.94 14.96 -8.54
C GLN A 166 0.87 15.50 -7.11
N LYS A 167 -0.03 16.45 -6.84
CA LYS A 167 -0.20 17.06 -5.51
C LYS A 167 -1.08 16.25 -4.57
N THR A 168 -1.85 15.29 -5.07
CA THR A 168 -2.80 14.53 -4.25
C THR A 168 -2.54 13.04 -4.17
N LYS A 169 -1.70 12.47 -5.03
CA LYS A 169 -1.30 11.05 -4.95
C LYS A 169 -0.55 10.74 -3.65
N LEU A 170 -0.52 9.47 -3.27
CA LEU A 170 0.35 8.99 -2.18
C LEU A 170 1.81 9.40 -2.42
N THR A 171 2.43 9.93 -1.38
CA THR A 171 3.87 10.20 -1.35
C THR A 171 4.67 8.95 -0.98
N GLU A 172 5.99 9.05 -1.02
CA GLU A 172 6.86 7.96 -0.59
C GLU A 172 6.71 7.66 0.90
N LEU A 173 6.60 8.69 1.75
CA LEU A 173 6.33 8.54 3.17
C LEU A 173 4.96 7.89 3.42
N ASP A 174 3.93 8.33 2.70
CA ASP A 174 2.59 7.75 2.77
C ASP A 174 2.63 6.23 2.56
N THR A 175 3.30 5.78 1.49
CA THR A 175 3.45 4.36 1.20
C THR A 175 4.24 3.66 2.31
N ARG A 176 5.39 4.20 2.73
CA ARG A 176 6.23 3.59 3.76
C ARG A 176 5.50 3.46 5.11
N LEU A 177 4.75 4.48 5.53
CA LEU A 177 3.95 4.44 6.76
C LEU A 177 2.86 3.38 6.70
N ARG A 178 2.20 3.21 5.54
CA ARG A 178 1.16 2.19 5.37
C ARG A 178 1.70 0.77 5.52
N PHE A 179 2.83 0.48 4.86
CA PHE A 179 3.50 -0.80 5.03
C PHE A 179 4.07 -0.99 6.44
N PHE A 180 4.57 0.09 7.07
CA PHE A 180 5.02 0.04 8.46
C PHE A 180 3.88 -0.34 9.42
N VAL A 181 2.73 0.34 9.36
CA VAL A 181 1.57 0.02 10.21
C VAL A 181 1.05 -1.39 9.96
N ALA A 182 0.94 -1.82 8.70
CA ALA A 182 0.57 -3.21 8.39
C ALA A 182 1.57 -4.22 8.99
N SER A 183 2.86 -3.92 8.96
CA SER A 183 3.87 -4.78 9.57
C SER A 183 3.77 -4.83 11.10
N LEU A 184 3.26 -3.79 11.77
CA LEU A 184 3.01 -3.82 13.22
C LEU A 184 1.84 -4.74 13.56
N VAL A 185 0.76 -4.68 12.76
CA VAL A 185 -0.39 -5.61 12.89
C VAL A 185 0.06 -7.05 12.65
N GLU A 186 0.92 -7.27 11.65
CA GLU A 186 1.52 -8.57 11.36
C GLU A 186 2.34 -9.10 12.55
N GLU A 187 3.14 -8.25 13.19
CA GLU A 187 3.98 -8.60 14.34
C GLU A 187 3.16 -8.92 15.60
N ALA A 188 2.07 -8.20 15.84
CA ALA A 188 1.25 -8.34 17.04
C ALA A 188 0.63 -9.74 17.22
N LEU A 189 0.42 -10.48 16.12
CA LEU A 189 -0.16 -11.82 16.13
C LEU A 189 0.86 -12.93 15.84
N ARG A 190 2.08 -12.57 15.43
CA ARG A 190 3.09 -13.52 14.97
C ARG A 190 3.63 -14.46 16.06
N SER A 191 3.55 -14.07 17.33
CA SER A 191 3.94 -14.94 18.45
C SER A 191 3.05 -16.17 18.61
N ILE A 192 1.79 -16.08 18.17
CA ILE A 192 0.81 -17.16 18.22
C ILE A 192 0.66 -17.83 16.85
N PHE A 193 0.61 -17.01 15.78
CA PHE A 193 0.41 -17.44 14.41
C PHE A 193 1.65 -17.09 13.59
N VAL A 194 2.64 -17.99 13.55
CA VAL A 194 3.98 -17.75 12.98
C VAL A 194 3.91 -17.22 11.54
N ASP A 195 3.03 -17.80 10.73
CA ASP A 195 2.85 -17.47 9.32
C ASP A 195 1.86 -16.32 9.08
N THR A 196 1.60 -15.49 10.11
CA THR A 196 0.78 -14.29 9.96
C THR A 196 1.33 -13.39 8.87
N VAL A 197 0.44 -12.93 8.00
CA VAL A 197 0.71 -11.95 6.96
C VAL A 197 -0.36 -10.86 7.03
N CYS A 198 0.08 -9.61 7.09
CA CYS A 198 -0.81 -8.45 7.01
C CYS A 198 -0.34 -7.53 5.88
N LEU A 199 -1.14 -7.41 4.82
CA LEU A 199 -0.78 -6.64 3.63
C LEU A 199 -1.73 -5.46 3.42
N PRO A 200 -1.19 -4.26 3.13
CA PRO A 200 -2.00 -3.21 2.54
C PRO A 200 -2.62 -3.66 1.22
N PHE A 201 -3.86 -3.27 0.95
CA PHE A 201 -4.53 -3.52 -0.34
C PHE A 201 -5.30 -2.28 -0.84
N GLY A 202 -5.92 -2.38 -2.01
CA GLY A 202 -6.80 -1.33 -2.53
C GLY A 202 -6.05 -0.03 -2.81
N SER A 203 -6.58 1.09 -2.33
CA SER A 203 -6.05 2.44 -2.58
C SER A 203 -4.58 2.60 -2.14
N SER A 204 -4.13 1.84 -1.14
CA SER A 204 -2.78 1.91 -0.56
C SER A 204 -1.68 1.33 -1.45
N VAL A 205 -2.01 0.38 -2.32
CA VAL A 205 -1.05 -0.34 -3.18
C VAL A 205 -1.36 -0.25 -4.66
N THR A 206 -2.55 0.27 -5.01
CA THR A 206 -2.84 0.72 -6.36
C THR A 206 -2.27 2.12 -6.56
N THR A 207 -1.97 2.50 -7.80
CA THR A 207 -1.53 3.87 -8.12
C THR A 207 -2.67 4.90 -8.04
N PHE A 208 -3.85 4.48 -7.56
CA PHE A 208 -5.07 5.26 -7.43
C PHE A 208 -5.32 5.81 -6.02
N GLY A 209 -4.37 5.67 -5.10
CA GLY A 209 -4.45 6.21 -3.75
C GLY A 209 -4.30 7.74 -3.71
N LYS A 210 -5.34 8.43 -3.23
CA LYS A 210 -5.20 9.83 -2.78
C LYS A 210 -4.56 9.80 -1.39
N SER A 211 -3.70 10.75 -1.09
CA SER A 211 -3.21 10.85 0.28
C SER A 211 -4.32 11.12 1.30
N ARG A 212 -4.04 10.70 2.54
CA ARG A 212 -4.99 10.59 3.65
C ARG A 212 -6.16 9.62 3.40
N CYS A 213 -6.12 8.84 2.32
CA CYS A 213 -7.04 7.71 2.20
C CYS A 213 -6.76 6.67 3.29
N ASP A 214 -7.80 5.94 3.64
CA ASP A 214 -7.75 4.84 4.58
C ASP A 214 -6.69 3.80 4.17
N LEU A 215 -6.11 3.16 5.19
CA LEU A 215 -5.26 2.00 5.06
C LEU A 215 -6.11 0.75 5.23
N ASP A 216 -6.50 0.16 4.09
CA ASP A 216 -7.14 -1.14 4.06
C ASP A 216 -6.09 -2.25 4.13
N MET A 217 -6.27 -3.21 5.03
CA MET A 217 -5.35 -4.32 5.28
C MET A 217 -6.05 -5.68 5.20
N LEU A 218 -5.36 -6.64 4.58
CA LEU A 218 -5.73 -8.05 4.56
C LEU A 218 -4.87 -8.80 5.55
N LEU A 219 -5.49 -9.49 6.50
CA LEU A 219 -4.84 -10.38 7.46
C LEU A 219 -5.09 -11.84 7.09
N SER A 220 -4.02 -12.63 7.06
CA SER A 220 -4.05 -14.08 6.87
C SER A 220 -3.08 -14.74 7.86
N PHE A 221 -3.36 -15.98 8.24
CA PHE A 221 -2.42 -16.82 8.99
C PHE A 221 -1.64 -17.81 8.11
N GLU A 222 -1.80 -17.67 6.79
CA GLU A 222 -1.06 -18.43 5.79
C GLU A 222 -0.59 -17.46 4.70
N ASP A 223 0.70 -17.52 4.34
CA ASP A 223 1.21 -16.81 3.17
C ASP A 223 0.95 -17.62 1.89
N PHE A 224 -0.22 -17.44 1.30
CA PHE A 224 -0.60 -18.07 0.02
C PHE A 224 0.34 -17.72 -1.16
N ARG A 225 1.26 -16.76 -1.01
CA ARG A 225 2.27 -16.41 -2.02
C ARG A 225 3.51 -17.31 -1.92
N ASP A 226 3.79 -17.85 -0.74
CA ASP A 226 4.91 -18.77 -0.54
C ASP A 226 4.50 -20.20 -0.93
N LYS A 227 4.68 -20.51 -2.23
CA LYS A 227 4.44 -21.84 -2.77
C LYS A 227 5.62 -22.80 -2.55
N ASN A 228 6.70 -22.36 -1.91
CA ASN A 228 7.98 -23.07 -1.87
C ASN A 228 8.19 -23.89 -0.60
N ILE A 229 7.20 -24.00 0.29
CA ILE A 229 7.28 -24.92 1.43
C ILE A 229 7.21 -26.37 0.91
N LYS A 230 8.38 -26.91 0.56
CA LYS A 230 8.57 -28.33 0.26
C LYS A 230 8.63 -29.07 1.58
N PHE A 231 7.49 -29.60 2.02
CA PHE A 231 7.48 -30.52 3.16
C PHE A 231 8.24 -31.79 2.79
N ASP A 232 9.19 -32.20 3.63
CA ASP A 232 9.80 -33.53 3.52
C ASP A 232 8.69 -34.58 3.61
N GLY A 233 8.53 -35.36 2.54
CA GLY A 233 7.49 -36.39 2.43
C GLY A 233 7.48 -37.38 3.59
N LYS A 234 8.63 -37.62 4.25
CA LYS A 234 8.70 -38.49 5.45
C LYS A 234 8.14 -37.80 6.70
N LEU A 235 8.33 -36.49 6.83
CA LEU A 235 7.88 -35.70 7.98
C LEU A 235 6.41 -35.26 7.88
N GLN A 236 5.74 -35.47 6.75
CA GLN A 236 4.29 -35.17 6.56
C GLN A 236 3.36 -35.95 7.50
N GLN A 237 3.87 -36.97 8.21
CA GLN A 237 3.13 -37.70 9.24
C GLN A 237 3.03 -36.93 10.55
N LEU A 238 3.96 -35.99 10.81
CA LEU A 238 3.92 -35.13 11.98
C LEU A 238 3.00 -33.94 11.71
N ARG A 239 2.08 -33.69 12.64
CA ARG A 239 1.13 -32.58 12.57
C ARG A 239 1.08 -31.87 13.91
N PHE A 240 0.98 -30.55 13.88
CA PHE A 240 0.72 -29.79 15.10
C PHE A 240 -0.64 -30.21 15.68
N LEU A 241 -0.68 -30.52 16.98
CA LEU A 241 -1.92 -30.72 17.69
C LEU A 241 -2.57 -29.36 17.94
N THR A 242 -3.63 -29.06 17.19
CA THR A 242 -4.38 -27.79 17.28
C THR A 242 -5.83 -28.03 17.68
N LYS A 243 -6.48 -27.00 18.25
CA LYS A 243 -7.92 -27.08 18.52
C LYS A 243 -8.69 -27.14 17.20
N ARG A 244 -9.61 -28.10 17.08
CA ARG A 244 -10.54 -28.15 15.94
C ARG A 244 -11.53 -27.00 16.03
N SER A 245 -11.61 -26.22 14.95
CA SER A 245 -12.68 -25.24 14.76
C SER A 245 -13.78 -25.90 13.93
N TYR A 246 -15.01 -25.83 14.41
CA TYR A 246 -16.21 -26.26 13.66
C TYR A 246 -16.98 -25.06 13.07
N LEU A 247 -16.40 -23.87 13.20
CA LEU A 247 -16.95 -22.65 12.62
C LEU A 247 -16.71 -22.65 11.12
N ASN A 248 -17.67 -22.12 10.35
CA ASN A 248 -17.40 -21.77 8.96
C ASN A 248 -16.36 -20.64 8.89
N ASP A 249 -15.75 -20.47 7.71
CA ASP A 249 -14.69 -19.49 7.47
C ASP A 249 -15.07 -18.07 7.93
N ARG A 250 -16.33 -17.68 7.76
CA ARG A 250 -16.83 -16.36 8.19
C ARG A 250 -16.80 -16.19 9.71
N PHE A 251 -17.36 -17.14 10.46
CA PHE A 251 -17.38 -17.06 11.93
C PHE A 251 -15.97 -17.21 12.51
N GLN A 252 -15.12 -18.02 11.88
CA GLN A 252 -13.71 -18.13 12.27
C GLN A 252 -12.97 -16.80 12.05
N ALA A 253 -13.12 -16.16 10.88
CA ALA A 253 -12.57 -14.84 10.62
C ALA A 253 -13.07 -13.79 11.63
N GLN A 254 -14.35 -13.80 11.97
CA GLN A 254 -14.91 -12.90 12.99
C GLN A 254 -14.30 -13.14 14.38
N ALA A 255 -14.03 -14.39 14.77
CA ALA A 255 -13.38 -14.71 16.04
C ALA A 255 -11.94 -14.19 16.08
N TYR A 256 -11.18 -14.37 15.00
CA TYR A 256 -9.80 -13.88 14.90
C TYR A 256 -9.72 -12.35 14.87
N LEU A 257 -10.66 -11.69 14.19
CA LEU A 257 -10.77 -10.24 14.21
C LEU A 257 -11.06 -9.70 15.62
N LYS A 258 -11.87 -10.39 16.44
CA LYS A 258 -12.07 -10.00 17.85
C LYS A 258 -10.77 -10.05 18.65
N ILE A 259 -9.98 -11.13 18.49
CA ILE A 259 -8.67 -11.26 19.16
C ILE A 259 -7.74 -10.12 18.72
N LEU A 260 -7.71 -9.81 17.42
CA LEU A 260 -6.95 -8.68 16.92
C LEU A 260 -7.40 -7.36 17.55
N ALA A 261 -8.71 -7.12 17.63
CA ALA A 261 -9.26 -5.89 18.20
C ALA A 261 -8.87 -5.72 19.68
N ASP A 262 -8.93 -6.79 20.48
CA ASP A 262 -8.48 -6.76 21.86
C ASP A 262 -6.97 -6.50 21.96
N THR A 263 -6.17 -7.13 21.09
CA THR A 263 -4.73 -6.86 21.00
C THR A 263 -4.42 -5.41 20.63
N LEU A 264 -5.15 -4.84 19.66
CA LEU A 264 -5.01 -3.45 19.24
C LEU A 264 -5.38 -2.49 20.37
N LYS A 265 -6.47 -2.79 21.09
CA LYS A 265 -7.01 -1.93 22.15
C LYS A 265 -6.14 -1.93 23.40
N HIS A 266 -5.56 -3.07 23.74
CA HIS A 266 -4.88 -3.27 25.02
C HIS A 266 -3.35 -3.27 24.93
N PHE A 267 -2.75 -3.68 23.80
CA PHE A 267 -1.30 -3.91 23.73
C PHE A 267 -0.57 -3.05 22.70
N MET A 268 -1.17 -2.78 21.53
CA MET A 268 -0.49 -1.97 20.52
C MET A 268 -0.52 -0.48 20.86
N ALA A 269 0.67 0.08 21.10
CA ALA A 269 0.84 1.51 21.32
C ALA A 269 0.36 2.34 20.13
N GLU A 270 -0.24 3.50 20.42
CA GLU A 270 -0.71 4.50 19.44
C GLU A 270 -1.88 4.05 18.54
N CYS A 271 -2.44 2.85 18.77
CA CYS A 271 -3.73 2.45 18.23
C CYS A 271 -4.87 2.97 19.12
N THR A 272 -5.82 3.68 18.51
CA THR A 272 -6.97 4.30 19.19
C THR A 272 -8.24 4.09 18.38
N ASN A 273 -9.41 4.42 18.96
CA ASN A 273 -10.70 4.34 18.27
C ASN A 273 -10.97 2.96 17.63
N VAL A 274 -10.63 1.89 18.34
CA VAL A 274 -10.83 0.51 17.86
C VAL A 274 -12.33 0.18 17.84
N GLN A 275 -12.84 -0.12 16.65
CA GLN A 275 -14.23 -0.45 16.36
C GLN A 275 -14.32 -1.82 15.67
N ILE A 276 -15.24 -2.65 16.15
CA ILE A 276 -15.44 -4.01 15.66
C ILE A 276 -16.73 -4.03 14.82
N ILE A 277 -16.61 -4.27 13.51
CA ILE A 277 -17.73 -4.21 12.54
C ILE A 277 -17.87 -5.57 11.86
N LEU A 278 -18.39 -6.55 12.60
CA LEU A 278 -18.50 -7.94 12.16
C LEU A 278 -19.75 -8.30 11.35
N PRO A 279 -20.93 -7.67 11.57
CA PRO A 279 -22.14 -8.04 10.85
C PRO A 279 -22.13 -7.71 9.34
N ALA A 280 -21.29 -6.76 8.91
CA ALA A 280 -21.18 -6.34 7.52
C ALA A 280 -20.77 -7.50 6.59
N ARG A 281 -21.08 -7.40 5.28
CA ARG A 281 -20.72 -8.43 4.28
C ARG A 281 -19.26 -8.86 4.39
N VAL A 282 -18.36 -7.89 4.52
CA VAL A 282 -16.93 -8.10 4.84
C VAL A 282 -16.73 -7.67 6.30
N PRO A 283 -16.51 -8.61 7.24
CA PRO A 283 -16.21 -8.27 8.62
C PRO A 283 -14.88 -7.52 8.71
N ILE A 284 -14.85 -6.40 9.45
CA ILE A 284 -13.64 -5.60 9.63
C ILE A 284 -13.42 -5.19 11.10
N VAL A 285 -12.16 -4.88 11.42
CA VAL A 285 -11.77 -4.12 12.60
C VAL A 285 -11.17 -2.81 12.13
N ARG A 286 -11.77 -1.71 12.59
CA ARG A 286 -11.38 -0.35 12.26
C ARG A 286 -10.64 0.28 13.43
N PHE A 287 -9.55 1.00 13.20
CA PHE A 287 -8.82 1.75 14.24
C PHE A 287 -8.05 2.94 13.65
N GLN A 288 -7.53 3.81 14.50
CA GLN A 288 -6.68 4.93 14.11
C GLN A 288 -5.28 4.75 14.71
N HIS A 289 -4.24 4.83 13.88
CA HIS A 289 -2.86 4.84 14.32
C HIS A 289 -2.31 6.28 14.38
N ARG A 290 -2.12 6.80 15.60
CA ARG A 290 -1.91 8.24 15.83
C ARG A 290 -0.61 8.79 15.25
N LEU A 291 0.48 8.04 15.30
CA LEU A 291 1.79 8.52 14.83
C LEU A 291 1.93 8.53 13.31
N SER A 292 1.14 7.74 12.58
CA SER A 292 1.07 7.81 11.11
C SER A 292 -0.11 8.62 10.59
N ASP A 293 -1.01 9.04 11.49
CA ASP A 293 -2.30 9.67 11.15
C ASP A 293 -3.12 8.86 10.13
N LEU A 294 -3.13 7.53 10.29
CA LEU A 294 -3.86 6.63 9.39
C LEU A 294 -5.13 6.10 10.06
N GLN A 295 -6.23 6.19 9.31
CA GLN A 295 -7.43 5.40 9.56
C GLN A 295 -7.22 4.03 8.92
N CYS A 296 -7.40 2.97 9.71
CA CYS A 296 -6.99 1.60 9.34
C CYS A 296 -8.18 0.65 9.43
N ASP A 297 -8.41 -0.13 8.37
CA ASP A 297 -9.42 -1.18 8.32
C ASP A 297 -8.76 -2.53 8.06
N VAL A 298 -8.92 -3.50 8.97
CA VAL A 298 -8.37 -4.86 8.83
C VAL A 298 -9.49 -5.84 8.56
N SER A 299 -9.34 -6.63 7.50
CA SER A 299 -10.24 -7.72 7.13
C SER A 299 -9.49 -9.03 6.97
N MET A 300 -10.15 -10.17 7.20
CA MET A 300 -9.58 -11.50 6.97
C MET A 300 -10.27 -12.27 5.83
N SER A 301 -11.43 -11.80 5.37
CA SER A 301 -12.19 -12.46 4.31
C SER A 301 -11.69 -12.06 2.91
N GLU A 302 -11.82 -12.97 1.95
CA GLU A 302 -11.54 -12.72 0.52
C GLU A 302 -10.10 -12.27 0.21
N PHE A 303 -9.12 -12.68 1.03
CA PHE A 303 -7.71 -12.28 0.91
C PHE A 303 -7.19 -12.38 -0.54
N LYS A 304 -7.34 -13.57 -1.16
CA LYS A 304 -6.85 -13.82 -2.54
C LYS A 304 -7.50 -12.87 -3.54
N SER A 305 -8.83 -12.73 -3.50
CA SER A 305 -9.57 -11.90 -4.45
C SER A 305 -9.16 -10.43 -4.35
N SER A 306 -9.08 -9.89 -3.13
CA SER A 306 -8.67 -8.49 -2.88
C SER A 306 -7.22 -8.22 -3.30
N TYR A 307 -6.32 -9.18 -3.06
CA TYR A 307 -4.93 -9.11 -3.51
C TYR A 307 -4.82 -9.09 -5.04
N TYR A 308 -5.45 -10.05 -5.72
CA TYR A 308 -5.41 -10.13 -7.19
C TYR A 308 -6.10 -8.95 -7.86
N MET A 309 -7.19 -8.44 -7.30
CA MET A 309 -7.84 -7.20 -7.78
C MET A 309 -6.88 -6.01 -7.68
N SER A 310 -6.19 -5.85 -6.55
CA SER A 310 -5.21 -4.79 -6.37
C SER A 310 -4.03 -4.93 -7.35
N LYS A 311 -3.54 -6.16 -7.56
CA LYS A 311 -2.51 -6.48 -8.55
C LYS A 311 -2.93 -6.14 -9.98
N LEU A 312 -4.17 -6.47 -10.35
CA LEU A 312 -4.73 -6.14 -11.67
C LEU A 312 -4.81 -4.63 -11.88
N LEU A 313 -5.38 -3.89 -10.91
CA LEU A 313 -5.52 -2.44 -10.99
C LEU A 313 -4.15 -1.75 -11.06
N TRP A 314 -3.18 -2.21 -10.28
CA TRP A 314 -1.80 -1.74 -10.35
C TRP A 314 -1.22 -1.99 -11.74
N GLY A 315 -1.35 -3.21 -12.27
CA GLY A 315 -0.86 -3.57 -13.61
C GLY A 315 -1.46 -2.70 -14.71
N LEU A 316 -2.79 -2.52 -14.72
CA LEU A 316 -3.49 -1.66 -15.69
C LEU A 316 -3.02 -0.21 -15.63
N SER A 317 -2.79 0.31 -14.42
CA SER A 317 -2.35 1.69 -14.25
C SER A 317 -0.92 1.94 -14.75
N SER A 318 -0.08 0.90 -14.75
CA SER A 318 1.31 0.97 -15.21
C SER A 318 1.43 0.90 -16.74
N ILE A 319 0.35 0.58 -17.45
CA ILE A 319 0.35 0.47 -18.92
C ILE A 319 0.43 1.86 -19.58
N ASP A 320 -0.31 2.85 -19.05
CA ASP A 320 -0.36 4.19 -19.63
C ASP A 320 -0.40 5.27 -18.54
N SER A 321 0.51 6.24 -18.66
CA SER A 321 0.67 7.36 -17.72
C SER A 321 -0.59 8.21 -17.51
N ARG A 322 -1.56 8.17 -18.42
CA ARG A 322 -2.81 8.94 -18.35
C ARG A 322 -3.85 8.30 -17.43
N VAL A 323 -3.73 7.01 -17.13
CA VAL A 323 -4.75 6.24 -16.40
C VAL A 323 -4.93 6.79 -14.99
N ALA A 324 -3.86 6.88 -14.19
CA ALA A 324 -3.96 7.37 -12.81
C ALA A 324 -4.45 8.84 -12.76
N PRO A 325 -3.89 9.80 -13.50
CA PRO A 325 -4.39 11.18 -13.50
C PRO A 325 -5.88 11.29 -13.87
N LEU A 326 -6.34 10.50 -14.86
CA LEU A 326 -7.74 10.49 -15.26
C LEU A 326 -8.65 9.93 -14.15
N VAL A 327 -8.25 8.82 -13.51
CA VAL A 327 -9.00 8.26 -12.38
C VAL A 327 -9.12 9.27 -11.24
N PHE A 328 -8.05 10.01 -10.93
CA PHE A 328 -8.06 11.02 -9.87
C PHE A 328 -9.03 12.17 -10.17
N VAL A 329 -8.97 12.75 -11.36
CA VAL A 329 -9.84 13.88 -11.71
C VAL A 329 -11.31 13.45 -11.78
N ILE A 330 -11.61 12.26 -12.32
CA ILE A 330 -12.98 11.74 -12.38
C ILE A 330 -13.52 11.41 -10.99
N ARG A 331 -12.71 10.84 -10.08
CA ARG A 331 -13.12 10.64 -8.69
C ARG A 331 -13.39 11.96 -7.97
N ARG A 332 -12.54 12.98 -8.19
CA ARG A 332 -12.78 14.33 -7.66
C ARG A 332 -14.09 14.90 -8.19
N TRP A 333 -14.30 14.88 -9.52
CA TRP A 333 -15.54 15.34 -10.14
C TRP A 333 -16.77 14.61 -9.59
N ALA A 334 -16.71 13.28 -9.44
CA ALA A 334 -17.82 12.49 -8.91
C ALA A 334 -18.14 12.81 -7.44
N ARG A 335 -17.13 13.19 -6.64
CA ARG A 335 -17.34 13.70 -5.28
C ARG A 335 -18.04 15.06 -5.30
N GLU A 336 -17.53 16.02 -6.08
CA GLU A 336 -18.12 17.37 -6.16
C GLU A 336 -19.54 17.34 -6.76
N ALA A 337 -19.81 16.42 -7.68
CA ALA A 337 -21.13 16.19 -8.26
C ALA A 337 -22.06 15.35 -7.36
N SER A 338 -21.64 14.99 -6.14
CA SER A 338 -22.41 14.16 -5.19
C SER A 338 -22.83 12.78 -5.74
N ILE A 339 -22.09 12.24 -6.71
CA ILE A 339 -22.27 10.88 -7.25
C ILE A 339 -21.68 9.83 -6.30
N THR A 340 -20.61 10.21 -5.60
CA THR A 340 -19.93 9.40 -4.57
C THR A 340 -20.04 10.10 -3.22
N GLN A 341 -20.21 9.33 -2.14
CA GLN A 341 -20.18 9.85 -0.76
C GLN A 341 -19.25 9.01 0.11
N SER A 342 -18.75 9.59 1.21
CA SER A 342 -17.92 8.89 2.20
C SER A 342 -18.75 7.95 3.08
N THR A 343 -20.05 8.21 3.21
CA THR A 343 -20.98 7.39 4.00
C THR A 343 -21.54 6.24 3.16
N PRO A 344 -21.71 5.04 3.73
CA PRO A 344 -22.41 3.94 3.07
C PRO A 344 -23.81 4.35 2.60
N GLY A 345 -24.21 3.95 1.40
CA GLY A 345 -25.50 4.30 0.84
C GLY A 345 -25.67 3.80 -0.60
N PRO A 346 -26.73 4.24 -1.32
CA PRO A 346 -27.02 3.84 -2.69
C PRO A 346 -26.13 4.53 -3.75
N TRP A 347 -25.03 5.15 -3.33
CA TRP A 347 -24.12 5.93 -4.17
C TRP A 347 -23.12 5.03 -4.89
N PHE A 348 -22.52 5.55 -5.97
CA PHE A 348 -21.36 4.87 -6.56
C PHE A 348 -20.18 4.91 -5.57
N SER A 349 -19.47 3.80 -5.47
CA SER A 349 -18.18 3.75 -4.78
C SER A 349 -17.05 4.29 -5.66
N ASN A 350 -15.98 4.77 -5.03
CA ASN A 350 -14.75 5.13 -5.74
C ASN A 350 -14.17 3.97 -6.56
N PHE A 351 -14.37 2.73 -6.10
CA PHE A 351 -14.00 1.54 -6.84
C PHE A 351 -14.82 1.41 -8.15
N GLN A 352 -16.15 1.51 -8.08
CA GLN A 352 -17.00 1.48 -9.27
C GLN A 352 -16.66 2.61 -10.25
N MET A 353 -16.42 3.84 -9.77
CA MET A 353 -15.98 4.95 -10.62
C MET A 353 -14.65 4.64 -11.33
N THR A 354 -13.73 3.98 -10.64
CA THR A 354 -12.45 3.57 -11.24
C THR A 354 -12.65 2.54 -12.34
N LEU A 355 -13.51 1.53 -12.10
CA LEU A 355 -13.82 0.53 -13.11
C LEU A 355 -14.47 1.15 -14.35
N LEU A 356 -15.35 2.14 -14.20
CA LEU A 356 -15.94 2.86 -15.33
C LEU A 356 -14.88 3.60 -16.15
N VAL A 357 -13.91 4.27 -15.50
CA VAL A 357 -12.80 4.93 -16.20
C VAL A 357 -11.92 3.90 -16.94
N LEU A 358 -11.59 2.78 -16.29
CA LEU A 358 -10.80 1.72 -16.91
C LEU A 358 -11.53 1.12 -18.12
N PHE A 359 -12.84 0.88 -18.00
CA PHE A 359 -13.68 0.40 -19.09
C PHE A 359 -13.73 1.40 -20.26
N TYR A 360 -13.86 2.69 -19.98
CA TYR A 360 -13.76 3.74 -21.01
C TYR A 360 -12.40 3.69 -21.72
N LEU A 361 -11.30 3.60 -20.98
CA LEU A 361 -9.97 3.51 -21.57
C LEU A 361 -9.78 2.23 -22.40
N GLN A 362 -10.46 1.14 -22.06
CA GLN A 362 -10.49 -0.09 -22.86
C GLN A 362 -11.30 0.09 -24.15
N SER A 363 -12.43 0.81 -24.11
CA SER A 363 -13.28 1.01 -25.29
C SER A 363 -12.59 1.85 -26.37
N ILE A 364 -11.75 2.81 -25.96
CA ILE A 364 -10.91 3.62 -26.86
C ILE A 364 -9.52 3.03 -27.11
N ARG A 365 -9.29 1.76 -26.74
CA ARG A 365 -8.04 1.00 -26.98
C ARG A 365 -6.77 1.62 -26.38
N ILE A 366 -6.90 2.38 -25.29
CA ILE A 366 -5.74 2.81 -24.48
C ILE A 366 -5.30 1.67 -23.54
N LEU A 367 -6.26 0.96 -22.95
CA LEU A 367 -6.00 -0.22 -22.12
C LEU A 367 -6.44 -1.51 -22.84
N PRO A 368 -5.74 -2.64 -22.61
CA PRO A 368 -6.18 -3.93 -23.12
C PRO A 368 -7.44 -4.42 -22.38
N LYS A 369 -8.28 -5.18 -23.08
CA LYS A 369 -9.39 -5.92 -22.44
C LYS A 369 -8.81 -7.02 -21.55
N LEU A 370 -9.51 -7.34 -20.45
CA LEU A 370 -9.03 -8.31 -19.45
C LEU A 370 -8.74 -9.71 -20.00
N ASN A 371 -9.52 -10.18 -20.99
CA ASN A 371 -9.32 -11.51 -21.57
C ASN A 371 -7.92 -11.66 -22.20
N TYR A 372 -7.38 -10.59 -22.79
CA TYR A 372 -6.04 -10.60 -23.38
C TYR A 372 -4.93 -10.62 -22.32
N ILE A 373 -5.20 -10.17 -21.10
CA ILE A 373 -4.24 -10.21 -19.99
C ILE A 373 -4.14 -11.63 -19.43
N ASN A 374 -5.27 -12.35 -19.34
CA ASN A 374 -5.31 -13.73 -18.86
C ASN A 374 -4.72 -14.72 -19.89
N GLU A 375 -4.97 -14.55 -21.19
CA GLU A 375 -4.45 -15.44 -22.25
C GLU A 375 -2.92 -15.43 -22.34
N GLN A 376 -2.26 -14.30 -22.05
CA GLN A 376 -0.80 -14.20 -21.98
C GLN A 376 -0.21 -14.84 -20.71
N SER A 377 -1.03 -15.15 -19.70
CA SER A 377 -0.60 -15.89 -18.50
C SER A 377 -0.81 -17.41 -18.59
N VAL A 378 -1.60 -17.88 -19.58
CA VAL A 378 -1.99 -19.30 -19.73
C VAL A 378 -1.20 -20.01 -20.85
N THR A 379 -0.54 -19.27 -21.75
CA THR A 379 0.27 -19.83 -22.84
C THR A 379 1.71 -20.15 -22.40
N THR A 380 1.87 -21.00 -21.39
CA THR A 380 3.06 -21.84 -21.25
C THR A 380 2.70 -23.25 -21.75
N PRO A 381 3.35 -23.79 -22.80
CA PRO A 381 3.06 -25.14 -23.25
C PRO A 381 3.43 -26.15 -22.16
N SER A 382 2.52 -27.08 -21.89
CA SER A 382 2.80 -28.29 -21.14
C SER A 382 3.87 -29.12 -21.86
N SER A 383 4.97 -29.43 -21.18
CA SER A 383 5.83 -30.56 -21.54
C SER A 383 6.29 -31.28 -20.28
N SER A 384 5.91 -32.56 -20.17
CA SER A 384 6.53 -33.57 -19.30
C SER A 384 7.84 -34.09 -19.95
N PRO A 385 8.58 -35.02 -19.31
CA PRO A 385 9.60 -34.74 -18.31
C PRO A 385 11.01 -35.14 -18.80
N SER A 386 12.06 -34.34 -18.51
CA SER A 386 13.37 -34.77 -17.97
C SER A 386 14.46 -33.71 -18.13
N GLN A 387 15.17 -33.52 -17.01
CA GLN A 387 16.56 -33.11 -16.79
C GLN A 387 17.06 -31.70 -17.15
N ASP A 388 17.74 -31.15 -16.15
CA ASP A 388 18.75 -30.10 -16.11
C ASP A 388 18.36 -28.61 -16.11
N ALA A 389 18.50 -28.06 -14.90
CA ALA A 389 19.11 -26.78 -14.53
C ALA A 389 18.73 -25.47 -15.25
N THR A 390 18.20 -24.57 -14.40
CA THR A 390 18.42 -23.11 -14.35
C THR A 390 17.61 -22.16 -15.24
N SER A 391 16.89 -21.29 -14.52
CA SER A 391 16.30 -20.01 -14.93
C SER A 391 15.05 -20.07 -15.83
N THR A 392 13.90 -19.67 -15.27
CA THR A 392 12.74 -19.23 -16.04
C THR A 392 12.18 -17.95 -15.44
N ASN A 393 12.53 -16.84 -16.10
CA ASN A 393 11.94 -15.52 -15.93
C ASN A 393 10.50 -15.52 -16.45
N GLY A 394 9.53 -15.32 -15.57
CA GLY A 394 8.15 -15.01 -15.95
C GLY A 394 8.01 -13.54 -16.35
N ASN A 395 8.41 -13.21 -17.58
CA ASN A 395 8.20 -11.89 -18.17
C ASN A 395 6.82 -11.82 -18.85
N TYR A 396 6.01 -10.84 -18.47
CA TYR A 396 4.84 -10.45 -19.27
C TYR A 396 5.31 -9.61 -20.46
N ILE A 397 5.34 -10.23 -21.64
CA ILE A 397 5.64 -9.55 -22.91
C ILE A 397 4.32 -9.19 -23.57
N VAL A 398 4.02 -7.89 -23.64
CA VAL A 398 2.94 -7.37 -24.50
C VAL A 398 3.42 -7.42 -25.94
N ASP A 399 2.98 -8.42 -26.70
CA ASP A 399 3.25 -8.49 -28.13
C ASP A 399 2.42 -7.42 -28.88
N LYS A 400 3.11 -6.40 -29.42
CA LYS A 400 2.51 -5.30 -30.18
C LYS A 400 2.00 -5.72 -31.58
N ARG A 401 2.12 -6.99 -31.97
CA ARG A 401 1.74 -7.47 -33.32
C ARG A 401 0.28 -7.90 -33.48
N LYS A 402 -0.53 -7.87 -32.41
CA LYS A 402 -1.96 -8.24 -32.47
C LYS A 402 -2.93 -7.07 -32.24
N ILE A 403 -2.45 -5.84 -32.38
CA ILE A 403 -3.32 -4.66 -32.51
C ILE A 403 -3.40 -4.31 -33.99
N ASN A 404 -4.27 -5.02 -34.72
CA ASN A 404 -4.84 -4.58 -35.98
C ASN A 404 -6.33 -4.90 -35.95
#